data_AF-A0A212EIH0-F1
#
_entry.id   AF-A0A212EIH0-F1
#
_cell.length_a   1.000
_cell.length_b   1.000
_cell.length_c   1.000
_cell.angle_alpha   90.00
_cell.angle_beta   90.00
_cell.angle_gamma   90.00
#
_symmetry.space_group_name_H-M   'P 1'
#
loop_
_entity.id
_entity.type
_entity.pdbx_description
1 polymer ?
#
loop_
_entity_poly.entity_id
_entity_poly.type
_entity_poly.pdbx_seq_one_letter_code
_entity_poly.pdbx_strand_id
1 'polypeptide(L)'
;MKNNLLTKQSATALQLELLQSRQGSQSIEKFGKKLETLFVELSISQADGKEDAYKIFRAVNENLAIQRFTDGLRNSRLSTILAARDYGELKDVIRVAKDEERSHQGHSTSAETVFATRHR
;
A
#
# COMPACT_ATOMS: atom_id res chain seq x y z
N MET A 1 3.79 -40.74 9.28
CA MET A 1 4.45 -39.67 8.49
C MET A 1 3.73 -38.37 8.80
N LYS A 2 4.42 -37.39 9.39
CA LYS A 2 3.84 -36.06 9.63
C LYS A 2 3.93 -35.28 8.32
N ASN A 3 2.85 -35.28 7.55
CA ASN A 3 2.74 -34.43 6.38
C ASN A 3 2.64 -33.00 6.91
N ASN A 4 3.76 -32.28 6.98
CA ASN A 4 3.77 -30.84 7.16
C ASN A 4 3.21 -30.21 5.88
N LEU A 5 1.89 -30.28 5.71
CA LEU A 5 1.16 -29.51 4.72
C LEU A 5 1.37 -28.06 5.13
N LEU A 6 2.29 -27.38 4.44
CA LEU A 6 2.23 -25.92 4.33
C LEU A 6 0.82 -25.64 3.84
N THR A 7 -0.08 -25.21 4.73
CA THR A 7 -1.43 -24.79 4.39
C THR A 7 -1.25 -23.54 3.55
N LYS A 8 -1.07 -23.70 2.23
CA LYS A 8 -1.15 -22.59 1.28
C LYS A 8 -2.46 -21.88 1.59
N GLN A 9 -2.39 -20.63 2.01
CA GLN A 9 -3.59 -19.80 2.09
C GLN A 9 -4.25 -19.86 0.71
N SER A 10 -5.55 -20.14 0.68
CA SER A 10 -6.27 -20.24 -0.59
C SER A 10 -6.24 -18.89 -1.30
N ALA A 11 -6.29 -18.90 -2.64
CA ALA A 11 -6.41 -17.67 -3.43
C ALA A 11 -7.56 -16.79 -2.92
N THR A 12 -8.68 -17.40 -2.51
CA THR A 12 -9.81 -16.68 -1.91
C THR A 12 -9.44 -15.97 -0.62
N ALA A 13 -8.68 -16.60 0.28
CA ALA A 13 -8.26 -15.98 1.53
C ALA A 13 -7.31 -14.80 1.27
N LEU A 14 -6.34 -14.98 0.37
CA LEU A 14 -5.40 -13.93 -0.03
C LEU A 14 -6.12 -12.74 -0.70
N GLN A 15 -7.10 -13.01 -1.56
CA GLN A 15 -7.91 -11.99 -2.20
C GLN A 15 -8.76 -11.20 -1.19
N LEU A 16 -9.40 -11.90 -0.24
CA LEU A 16 -10.16 -11.25 0.83
C LEU A 16 -9.26 -10.38 1.70
N GLU A 17 -8.08 -10.87 2.06
CA GLU A 17 -7.13 -10.08 2.85
C GLU A 17 -6.63 -8.84 2.10
N LEU A 18 -6.34 -8.96 0.79
CA LEU A 18 -5.96 -7.83 -0.05
C LEU A 18 -7.08 -6.78 -0.11
N LEU A 19 -8.33 -7.21 -0.29
CA LEU A 19 -9.49 -6.32 -0.39
C LEU A 19 -9.83 -5.61 0.93
N GLN A 20 -9.57 -6.26 2.07
CA GLN A 20 -9.89 -5.73 3.40
C GLN A 20 -8.73 -4.95 4.04
N SER A 21 -7.54 -5.00 3.43
CA SER A 21 -6.35 -4.37 3.97
C SER A 21 -6.48 -2.84 4.04
N ARG A 22 -6.09 -2.29 5.19
CA ARG A 22 -6.03 -0.84 5.46
C ARG A 22 -4.73 -0.51 6.20
N GLN A 23 -4.23 0.71 6.05
CA GLN A 23 -3.01 1.17 6.70
C GLN A 23 -3.09 1.08 8.24
N GLY A 24 -4.20 1.50 8.83
CA GLY A 24 -4.38 1.52 10.29
C GLY A 24 -3.29 2.34 10.99
N SER A 25 -2.61 1.74 11.97
CA SER A 25 -1.49 2.36 12.69
C SER A 25 -0.12 2.11 12.05
N GLN A 26 -0.06 1.39 10.92
CA GLN A 26 1.20 1.05 10.25
C GLN A 26 1.77 2.26 9.48
N SER A 27 3.09 2.27 9.28
CA SER A 27 3.73 3.22 8.37
C SER A 27 3.33 2.90 6.92
N ILE A 28 3.36 3.93 6.05
CA ILE A 28 3.09 3.78 4.62
C ILE A 28 3.94 2.66 4.00
N GLU A 29 5.21 2.58 4.38
CA GLU A 29 6.12 1.55 3.87
C GLU A 29 5.72 0.13 4.31
N LYS A 30 5.34 -0.06 5.58
CA LYS A 30 4.90 -1.39 6.06
C LYS A 30 3.59 -1.81 5.40
N PHE A 31 2.66 -0.88 5.24
CA PHE A 31 1.40 -1.13 4.57
C PHE A 31 1.61 -1.49 3.09
N GLY A 32 2.44 -0.73 2.38
CA GLY A 32 2.80 -1.01 0.98
C GLY A 32 3.46 -2.38 0.80
N LYS A 33 4.43 -2.72 1.65
CA LYS A 33 5.08 -4.05 1.66
C LYS A 33 4.08 -5.18 1.91
N LYS A 34 3.12 -4.98 2.82
CA LYS A 34 2.06 -5.97 3.06
C LYS A 34 1.25 -6.23 1.79
N LEU A 35 0.83 -5.17 1.09
CA LEU A 35 0.08 -5.32 -0.17
C LEU A 35 0.93 -5.96 -1.27
N GLU A 36 2.23 -5.65 -1.34
CA GLU A 36 3.17 -6.28 -2.26
C GLU A 36 3.23 -7.79 -2.07
N THR A 37 3.40 -8.24 -0.82
CA THR A 37 3.36 -9.66 -0.48
C THR A 37 2.03 -10.31 -0.88
N LEU A 38 0.91 -9.69 -0.52
CA LEU A 38 -0.42 -10.25 -0.79
C LEU A 38 -0.70 -10.42 -2.29
N PHE A 39 -0.40 -9.43 -3.13
CA PHE A 39 -0.67 -9.55 -4.55
C PHE A 39 0.25 -10.58 -5.22
N VAL A 40 1.51 -10.69 -4.78
CA VAL A 40 2.45 -11.68 -5.31
C VAL A 40 2.01 -13.09 -4.94
N GLU A 41 1.67 -13.33 -3.67
CA GLU A 41 1.19 -14.63 -3.21
C GLU A 41 -0.13 -15.03 -3.87
N LEU A 42 -1.06 -14.06 -4.03
CA LEU A 42 -2.31 -14.27 -4.74
C LEU A 42 -2.05 -14.67 -6.19
N SER A 43 -1.13 -13.98 -6.87
CA SER A 43 -0.76 -14.27 -8.26
C SER A 43 -0.13 -15.65 -8.41
N ILE A 44 0.74 -16.06 -7.48
CA ILE A 44 1.31 -17.41 -7.45
C ILE A 44 0.20 -18.45 -7.23
N SER A 45 -0.72 -18.17 -6.30
CA SER A 45 -1.81 -19.09 -5.97
C SER A 45 -2.80 -19.24 -7.13
N GLN A 46 -3.07 -18.18 -7.90
CA GLN A 46 -3.98 -18.21 -9.05
C GLN A 46 -3.34 -18.79 -10.31
N ALA A 47 -2.03 -18.58 -10.49
CA ALA A 47 -1.30 -19.07 -11.67
C ALA A 47 -1.15 -20.60 -11.70
N ASP A 48 -1.19 -21.25 -10.54
CA ASP A 48 -1.08 -22.71 -10.40
C ASP A 48 0.11 -23.30 -11.19
N GLY A 49 1.26 -22.64 -11.10
CA GLY A 49 2.51 -23.04 -11.76
C GLY A 49 2.63 -22.67 -13.25
N LYS A 50 1.64 -22.01 -13.85
CA LYS A 50 1.68 -21.57 -15.26
C LYS A 50 2.26 -20.17 -15.37
N GLU A 51 3.42 -20.04 -16.04
CA GLU A 51 4.13 -18.75 -16.16
C GLU A 51 3.31 -17.67 -16.89
N ASP A 52 2.62 -18.03 -17.97
CA ASP A 52 1.79 -17.06 -18.72
C ASP A 52 0.60 -16.57 -17.89
N ALA A 53 -0.02 -17.48 -17.13
CA ALA A 53 -1.08 -17.11 -16.19
C ALA A 53 -0.53 -16.20 -15.08
N TYR A 54 0.67 -16.47 -14.58
CA TYR A 54 1.33 -15.62 -13.58
C TYR A 54 1.52 -14.19 -14.08
N LYS A 55 1.98 -13.99 -15.32
CA LYS A 55 2.15 -12.64 -15.90
C LYS A 55 0.84 -11.86 -15.93
N ILE A 56 -0.25 -12.52 -16.32
CA ILE A 56 -1.59 -11.92 -16.36
C ILE A 56 -2.10 -11.61 -14.96
N PHE A 57 -2.09 -12.60 -14.05
CA PHE A 57 -2.59 -12.42 -12.69
C PHE A 57 -1.77 -11.40 -11.92
N ARG A 58 -0.46 -11.33 -12.13
CA ARG A 58 0.40 -10.34 -11.50
C ARG A 58 -0.04 -8.93 -11.85
N ALA A 59 -0.24 -8.63 -13.13
CA ALA A 59 -0.70 -7.31 -13.56
C ALA A 59 -2.08 -6.95 -12.98
N VAL A 60 -3.02 -7.89 -12.99
CA VAL A 60 -4.38 -7.68 -12.45
C VAL A 60 -4.35 -7.45 -10.94
N ASN A 61 -3.61 -8.27 -10.20
CA ASN A 61 -3.54 -8.20 -8.75
C ASN A 61 -2.72 -6.99 -8.27
N GLU A 62 -1.71 -6.56 -9.04
CA GLU A 62 -0.96 -5.33 -8.75
C GLU A 62 -1.85 -4.09 -8.91
N ASN A 63 -2.68 -4.02 -9.96
CA ASN A 63 -3.68 -2.95 -10.10
C ASN A 63 -4.66 -2.94 -8.92
N LEU A 64 -5.11 -4.11 -8.47
CA LEU A 64 -5.96 -4.24 -7.29
C LEU A 64 -5.25 -3.75 -6.03
N ALA A 65 -3.95 -4.06 -5.88
CA ALA A 65 -3.14 -3.61 -4.76
C ALA A 65 -2.93 -2.09 -4.78
N ILE A 66 -2.73 -1.47 -5.96
CA ILE A 66 -2.65 -0.01 -6.12
C ILE A 66 -3.95 0.64 -5.64
N GLN A 67 -5.10 0.18 -6.14
CA GLN A 67 -6.40 0.71 -5.74
C GLN A 67 -6.63 0.55 -4.23
N ARG A 68 -6.28 -0.60 -3.67
CA ARG A 68 -6.42 -0.85 -2.23
C ARG A 68 -5.44 -0.03 -1.41
N PHE A 69 -4.24 0.25 -1.93
CA PHE A 69 -3.30 1.14 -1.28
C PHE A 69 -3.87 2.56 -1.21
N THR A 70 -4.34 3.11 -2.33
CA THR A 70 -4.90 4.47 -2.36
C THR A 70 -6.13 4.61 -1.46
N ASP A 71 -7.06 3.66 -1.50
CA ASP A 71 -8.29 3.68 -0.70
C ASP A 71 -8.02 3.38 0.79
N GLY A 72 -6.99 2.59 1.08
CA GLY A 72 -6.69 2.06 2.40
C GLY A 72 -5.82 2.98 3.26
N LEU A 73 -5.36 4.12 2.73
CA LEU A 73 -4.55 5.07 3.49
C LEU A 73 -5.35 5.73 4.62
N ARG A 74 -4.68 5.95 5.75
CA ARG A 74 -5.25 6.65 6.91
C ARG A 74 -5.47 8.14 6.62
N ASN A 75 -4.59 8.75 5.82
CA ASN A 75 -4.69 10.16 5.48
C ASN A 75 -5.58 10.32 4.24
N SER A 76 -6.80 10.83 4.43
CA SER A 76 -7.77 11.02 3.35
C SER A 76 -7.29 11.99 2.26
N ARG A 77 -6.55 13.05 2.63
CA ARG A 77 -5.99 13.98 1.66
C ARG A 77 -4.92 13.32 0.80
N LEU A 78 -4.04 12.53 1.40
CA LEU A 78 -3.04 11.75 0.67
C LEU A 78 -3.72 10.73 -0.26
N SER A 79 -4.75 10.05 0.24
CA SER A 79 -5.59 9.15 -0.56
C SER A 79 -6.16 9.85 -1.81
N THR A 80 -6.73 11.06 -1.66
CA THR A 80 -7.24 11.85 -2.79
C THR A 80 -6.15 12.25 -3.79
N ILE A 81 -4.99 12.70 -3.31
CA ILE A 81 -3.88 13.12 -4.18
C ILE A 81 -3.39 11.93 -5.03
N LEU A 82 -3.25 10.76 -4.41
CA LEU A 82 -2.80 9.56 -5.12
C LEU A 82 -3.89 9.04 -6.05
N ALA A 83 -5.16 9.00 -5.64
CA ALA A 83 -6.26 8.52 -6.47
C ALA A 83 -6.49 9.36 -7.75
N ALA A 84 -6.01 10.61 -7.77
CA ALA A 84 -6.08 11.48 -8.94
C ALA A 84 -4.95 11.23 -9.96
N ARG A 85 -3.99 10.34 -9.67
CA ARG A 85 -2.85 10.02 -10.55
C ARG A 85 -2.96 8.59 -11.06
N ASP A 86 -2.54 8.38 -12.30
CA ASP A 86 -2.43 7.05 -12.88
C ASP A 86 -1.06 6.43 -12.57
N TYR A 87 -1.05 5.20 -12.06
CA TYR A 87 0.15 4.48 -11.68
C TYR A 87 0.19 3.11 -12.35
N GLY A 88 1.36 2.75 -12.89
CA GLY A 88 1.59 1.42 -13.47
C GLY A 88 2.11 0.38 -12.47
N GLU A 89 2.77 0.81 -11.40
CA GLU A 89 3.42 -0.07 -10.43
C GLU A 89 3.13 0.37 -8.98
N LEU A 90 2.93 -0.59 -8.08
CA LEU A 90 2.67 -0.30 -6.66
C LEU A 90 3.82 0.46 -6.00
N LYS A 91 5.06 0.18 -6.41
CA LYS A 91 6.28 0.80 -5.87
C LYS A 91 6.31 2.31 -6.10
N ASP A 92 5.83 2.76 -7.24
CA ASP A 92 5.76 4.18 -7.55
C ASP A 92 4.77 4.91 -6.65
N VAL A 93 3.60 4.30 -6.40
CA VAL A 93 2.59 4.87 -5.51
C VAL A 93 3.13 4.99 -4.09
N ILE A 94 3.82 3.96 -3.60
CA ILE A 94 4.44 3.95 -2.27
C ILE A 94 5.49 5.06 -2.15
N ARG A 95 6.33 5.24 -3.18
CA ARG A 95 7.35 6.30 -3.20
C ARG A 95 6.72 7.67 -3.11
N VAL A 96 5.75 7.97 -3.98
CA VAL A 96 5.04 9.25 -3.97
C VAL A 96 4.35 9.47 -2.62
N ALA A 97 3.69 8.45 -2.08
CA ALA A 97 3.02 8.54 -0.78
C ALA A 97 3.98 8.92 0.35
N LYS A 98 5.20 8.35 0.35
CA LYS A 98 6.24 8.68 1.34
C LYS A 98 6.76 10.10 1.18
N ASP A 99 6.95 10.57 -0.04
CA ASP A 99 7.46 11.91 -0.33
C ASP A 99 6.45 13.00 0.05
N GLU A 100 5.16 12.77 -0.23
CA GLU A 100 4.06 13.65 0.17
C GLU A 100 3.88 13.67 1.70
N GLU A 101 4.02 12.52 2.39
CA GLU A 101 3.94 12.46 3.86
C GLU A 101 5.04 13.30 4.53
N ARG A 102 6.27 13.25 4.00
CA ARG A 102 7.41 14.05 4.50
C ARG A 102 7.23 15.54 4.25
N SER A 103 6.77 15.91 3.06
CA SER A 103 6.55 17.30 2.67
C SER A 103 5.53 18.00 3.58
N HIS A 104 4.58 17.23 4.14
CA HIS A 104 3.56 17.76 5.05
C HIS A 104 3.97 17.80 6.52
N GLN A 105 4.90 16.95 6.97
CA GLN A 105 5.46 17.09 8.32
C GLN A 105 6.35 18.35 8.46
N GLY A 106 6.92 18.84 7.36
CA GLY A 106 7.75 20.06 7.35
C GLY A 106 7.00 21.38 7.45
N HIS A 107 5.66 21.39 7.34
CA HIS A 107 4.85 22.63 7.31
C HIS A 107 4.24 23.02 8.68
N SER A 108 4.49 22.26 9.75
CA SER A 108 3.85 22.49 11.06
C SER A 108 4.73 23.15 12.12
N THR A 109 5.93 23.64 11.82
CA THR A 109 6.87 24.17 12.85
C THR A 109 7.52 25.52 12.51
N SER A 110 6.80 26.47 11.88
CA SER A 110 7.37 27.82 11.64
C SER A 110 6.38 28.98 11.79
N ALA A 111 5.34 28.85 12.60
CA ALA A 111 4.41 29.95 12.88
C ALA A 111 4.43 30.45 14.35
N GLU A 112 5.11 29.77 15.28
CA GLU A 112 4.96 30.05 16.72
C GLU A 112 6.16 30.74 17.40
N THR A 113 7.10 31.32 16.64
CA THR A 113 8.28 32.00 17.22
C THR A 113 8.36 33.50 16.91
N VAL A 114 7.38 34.10 16.21
CA VAL A 114 7.48 35.52 15.80
C VAL A 114 6.77 36.50 16.77
N PHE A 115 5.98 36.02 17.74
CA PHE A 115 5.19 36.89 18.63
C PHE A 115 5.75 37.10 20.04
N ALA A 116 6.88 36.48 20.41
CA ALA A 116 7.41 36.54 21.77
C ALA A 116 8.48 37.65 22.01
N THR A 117 8.62 38.65 21.13
CA THR A 117 9.63 39.70 21.31
C THR A 117 9.12 41.11 21.02
N ARG A 118 7.93 41.47 21.51
CA ARG A 118 7.53 42.87 21.71
C ARG A 118 6.65 43.00 22.95
N HIS A 119 6.96 44.02 23.75
CA HIS A 119 6.49 44.34 25.11
C HIS A 119 7.30 43.62 26.20
N ARG A 120 7.98 44.29 27.13
CA ARG A 120 7.95 45.70 27.54
C ARG A 120 9.25 46.01 28.30
#